data_AF-A0A2W5T9S7-F1
#
_entry.id   AF-A0A2W5T9S7-F1
#
_cell.length_a   1.000
_cell.length_b   1.000
_cell.length_c   1.000
_cell.angle_alpha   90.00
_cell.angle_beta   90.00
_cell.angle_gamma   90.00
#
_symmetry.space_group_name_H-M   'P 1'
#
loop_
_entity.id
_entity.type
_entity.pdbx_description
1 polymer ?
#
loop_
_entity_poly.entity_id
_entity_poly.type
_entity_poly.pdbx_seq_one_letter_code
_entity_poly.pdbx_strand_id
1 'polypeptide(L)'
;MRRLINLVAVLALPAFATGETIVVTGAAAAQLKDTLCISMNCVTSGAKDFTVTGRQDGQTLELTVTSSSGQRRLTHSVALNAFNRLSSTDLVTATSHVQRSIEIGAIAPPAAPRPVAKASKKPSLKRAYSRS
;
A
#
# COMPACT_ATOMS: atom_id res chain seq x y z
N MET A 1 -33.75 37.81 36.36
CA MET A 1 -33.83 36.47 35.74
C MET A 1 -32.88 36.45 34.56
N ARG A 2 -31.68 35.87 34.73
CA ARG A 2 -30.59 35.90 33.75
C ARG A 2 -30.74 34.76 32.75
N ARG A 3 -30.83 35.09 31.46
CA ARG A 3 -30.82 34.12 30.35
C ARG A 3 -29.39 33.60 30.16
N LEU A 4 -29.19 32.31 30.40
CA LEU A 4 -27.96 31.61 30.03
C LEU A 4 -28.09 31.19 28.57
N ILE A 5 -27.33 31.86 27.72
CA ILE A 5 -27.14 31.52 26.31
C ILE A 5 -26.21 30.29 26.30
N ASN A 6 -26.73 29.13 25.90
CA ASN A 6 -25.90 27.95 25.67
C ASN A 6 -24.99 28.22 24.46
N LEU A 7 -23.70 28.37 24.74
CA LEU A 7 -22.64 28.47 23.76
C LEU A 7 -22.57 27.12 23.02
N VAL A 8 -22.97 27.09 21.75
CA VAL A 8 -22.73 25.94 20.87
C VAL A 8 -21.24 25.94 20.54
N ALA A 9 -20.49 25.04 21.20
CA ALA A 9 -19.11 24.78 20.87
C ALA A 9 -19.07 24.07 19.50
N VAL A 10 -18.75 24.85 18.45
CA VAL A 10 -18.35 24.30 17.15
C VAL A 10 -17.01 23.62 17.37
N LEU A 11 -17.03 22.29 17.51
CA LEU A 11 -15.81 21.48 17.45
C LEU A 11 -15.25 21.61 16.03
N ALA A 12 -14.29 22.50 15.88
CA ALA A 12 -13.43 22.59 14.72
C ALA A 12 -12.74 21.23 14.55
N LEU A 13 -13.05 20.53 13.46
CA LEU A 13 -12.26 19.41 12.96
C LEU A 13 -11.09 20.02 12.17
N PRO A 14 -9.83 19.97 12.64
CA PRO A 14 -8.71 20.23 11.75
C PRO A 14 -8.58 18.99 10.85
N ALA A 15 -8.88 19.11 9.55
CA ALA A 15 -7.96 19.55 8.51
C ALA A 15 -6.87 18.51 8.23
N PHE A 16 -6.94 17.96 7.01
CA PHE A 16 -6.14 16.88 6.44
C PHE A 16 -4.64 17.22 6.37
N ALA A 17 -3.97 17.08 7.50
CA ALA A 17 -2.57 16.71 7.57
C ALA A 17 -2.55 15.63 8.61
N THR A 18 -2.57 14.36 8.20
CA THR A 18 -2.34 13.31 9.17
C THR A 18 -0.91 13.58 9.68
N GLY A 19 -0.79 14.07 10.91
CA GLY A 19 0.50 14.52 11.50
C GLY A 19 1.48 13.37 11.72
N GLU A 20 1.30 12.28 10.98
CA GLU A 20 1.96 11.02 11.10
C GLU A 20 3.38 11.18 10.60
N THR A 21 4.29 10.90 11.50
CA THR A 21 5.71 10.94 11.28
C THR A 21 6.16 9.61 10.70
N ILE A 22 6.78 9.67 9.52
CA ILE A 22 7.27 8.48 8.83
C ILE A 22 8.78 8.47 8.77
N VAL A 23 9.36 7.27 8.82
CA VAL A 23 10.78 7.06 8.48
C VAL A 23 10.87 6.17 7.27
N VAL A 24 11.56 6.63 6.23
CA VAL A 24 11.82 5.84 5.01
C VAL A 24 13.23 5.28 5.06
N THR A 25 13.38 3.95 4.94
CA THR A 25 14.68 3.27 5.02
C THR A 25 14.86 2.19 3.95
N GLY A 26 16.10 1.70 3.81
CA GLY A 26 16.46 0.67 2.83
C GLY A 26 16.43 1.19 1.39
N ALA A 27 16.22 0.28 0.43
CA ALA A 27 16.17 0.60 -1.00
C ALA A 27 15.02 1.56 -1.36
N ALA A 28 13.95 1.60 -0.55
CA ALA A 28 12.85 2.55 -0.73
C ALA A 28 13.31 4.02 -0.55
N ALA A 29 14.30 4.27 0.32
CA ALA A 29 14.77 5.62 0.58
C ALA A 29 15.42 6.28 -0.64
N ALA A 30 15.95 5.50 -1.59
CA ALA A 30 16.59 6.03 -2.79
C ALA A 30 15.58 6.42 -3.89
N GLN A 31 14.34 5.91 -3.84
CA GLN A 31 13.39 6.05 -4.94
C GLN A 31 12.05 6.68 -4.52
N LEU A 32 11.63 6.49 -3.27
CA LEU A 32 10.33 6.94 -2.74
C LEU A 32 10.45 8.06 -1.72
N LYS A 33 11.66 8.36 -1.21
CA LYS A 33 11.83 9.34 -0.14
C LYS A 33 11.35 10.71 -0.57
N ASP A 34 11.78 11.21 -1.73
CA ASP A 34 11.41 12.55 -2.17
C ASP A 34 9.90 12.68 -2.37
N THR A 35 9.25 11.66 -2.96
CA THR A 35 7.79 11.68 -3.16
C THR A 35 7.03 11.60 -1.85
N LEU A 36 7.40 10.67 -0.96
CA LEU A 36 6.73 10.49 0.33
C LEU A 36 6.91 11.68 1.26
N CYS A 37 8.11 12.29 1.28
CA CYS A 37 8.43 13.41 2.16
C CYS A 37 7.85 14.75 1.68
N ILE A 38 7.35 14.84 0.44
CA ILE A 38 6.52 15.97 -0.01
C ILE A 38 5.12 15.87 0.59
N SER A 39 4.54 14.66 0.62
CA SER A 39 3.17 14.42 1.07
C SER A 39 3.02 14.14 2.57
N MET A 40 4.10 13.74 3.26
CA MET A 40 4.09 13.25 4.64
C MET A 40 5.26 13.81 5.44
N ASN A 41 5.16 13.78 6.77
CA ASN A 41 6.22 14.31 7.64
C ASN A 41 7.33 13.27 7.82
N CYS A 42 8.40 13.38 7.03
CA CYS A 42 9.56 12.51 7.16
C CYS A 42 10.50 12.96 8.29
N VAL A 43 10.71 12.09 9.27
CA VAL A 43 11.68 12.31 10.35
C VAL A 43 12.91 11.42 10.13
N THR A 44 14.08 11.90 10.52
CA THR A 44 15.33 11.13 10.50
C THR A 44 15.72 10.59 11.87
N SER A 45 15.18 11.19 12.94
CA SER A 45 15.34 10.78 14.33
C SER A 45 14.11 11.21 15.14
N GLY A 46 13.90 10.57 16.30
CA GLY A 46 12.79 10.88 17.21
C GLY A 46 11.61 9.89 17.11
N ALA A 47 10.48 10.29 17.69
CA ALA A 47 9.24 9.52 17.64
C ALA A 47 8.75 9.42 16.19
N LYS A 48 8.32 8.21 15.81
CA LYS A 48 7.78 7.91 14.49
C LYS A 48 6.51 7.09 14.64
N ASP A 49 5.52 7.36 13.80
CA ASP A 49 4.26 6.62 13.76
C ASP A 49 4.38 5.42 12.83
N PHE A 50 5.12 5.56 11.74
CA PHE A 50 5.32 4.49 10.75
C PHE A 50 6.76 4.42 10.24
N THR A 51 7.16 3.23 9.82
CA THR A 51 8.41 2.95 9.13
C THR A 51 8.08 2.34 7.77
N VAL A 52 8.56 2.98 6.70
CA VAL A 52 8.49 2.50 5.33
C VAL A 52 9.86 1.92 4.98
N THR A 53 9.94 0.61 4.79
CA THR A 53 11.18 -0.07 4.43
C THR A 53 11.09 -0.61 3.01
N GLY A 54 12.18 -0.46 2.24
CA GLY A 54 12.32 -1.15 0.96
C GLY A 54 13.45 -2.17 1.03
N ARG A 55 13.15 -3.41 0.66
CA ARG A 55 14.14 -4.46 0.46
C ARG A 55 14.18 -4.81 -1.03
N GLN A 56 15.34 -4.68 -1.64
CA GLN A 56 15.53 -5.17 -3.01
C GLN A 56 15.88 -6.67 -2.96
N ASP A 57 15.17 -7.46 -3.76
CA ASP A 57 15.42 -8.87 -3.99
C ASP A 57 15.47 -9.12 -5.51
N GLY A 58 16.70 -9.22 -6.05
CA GLY A 58 16.94 -9.26 -7.49
C GLY A 58 16.37 -8.04 -8.23
N GLN A 59 15.44 -8.30 -9.14
CA GLN A 59 14.70 -7.28 -9.91
C GLN A 59 13.37 -6.89 -9.26
N THR A 60 13.17 -7.15 -7.97
CA THR A 60 11.96 -6.76 -7.25
C THR A 60 12.31 -5.86 -6.07
N LEU A 61 11.51 -4.84 -5.85
CA LEU A 61 11.52 -4.03 -4.63
C LEU A 61 10.32 -4.42 -3.78
N GLU A 62 10.56 -5.04 -2.63
CA GLU A 62 9.56 -5.31 -1.61
C GLU A 62 9.46 -4.11 -0.67
N LEU A 63 8.30 -3.46 -0.69
CA LEU A 63 7.96 -2.33 0.17
C LEU A 63 7.14 -2.83 1.35
N THR A 64 7.57 -2.50 2.56
CA THR A 64 6.86 -2.82 3.78
C THR A 64 6.57 -1.56 4.57
N VAL A 65 5.32 -1.41 5.04
CA VAL A 65 4.94 -0.35 5.97
C VAL A 65 4.62 -0.98 7.32
N THR A 66 5.32 -0.53 8.34
CA THR A 66 5.19 -1.02 9.71
C THR A 66 4.83 0.14 10.63
N SER A 67 3.80 -0.03 11.45
CA SER A 67 3.45 0.95 12.50
C SER A 67 4.45 0.95 13.65
N SER A 68 4.38 1.97 14.49
CA SER A 68 5.20 2.12 15.71
C SER A 68 5.03 0.95 16.70
N SER A 69 3.87 0.28 16.69
CA SER A 69 3.62 -0.94 17.48
C SER A 69 4.29 -2.19 16.92
N GLY A 70 4.94 -2.10 15.76
CA GLY A 70 5.53 -3.24 15.04
C GLY A 70 4.55 -3.98 14.13
N GLN A 71 3.28 -3.58 14.07
CA GLN A 71 2.30 -4.20 13.18
C GLN A 71 2.57 -3.82 11.72
N ARG A 72 2.69 -4.83 10.86
CA ARG A 72 2.80 -4.64 9.41
C ARG A 72 1.43 -4.27 8.81
N ARG A 73 1.38 -3.17 8.07
CA ARG A 73 0.18 -2.64 7.41
C ARG A 73 0.17 -2.81 5.91
N LEU A 74 1.34 -2.92 5.29
CA LEU A 74 1.48 -3.15 3.86
C LEU A 74 2.70 -4.03 3.61
N THR A 75 2.56 -4.97 2.68
CA THR A 75 3.67 -5.57 1.95
C THR A 75 3.30 -5.46 0.47
N HIS A 76 4.12 -4.77 -0.33
CA HIS A 76 3.88 -4.56 -1.74
C HIS A 76 5.16 -4.78 -2.53
N SER A 77 5.15 -5.74 -3.44
CA SER A 77 6.30 -6.08 -4.27
C SER A 77 6.13 -5.51 -5.66
N VAL A 78 7.14 -4.79 -6.13
CA VAL A 78 7.12 -4.11 -7.43
C VAL A 78 8.35 -4.46 -8.23
N ALA A 79 8.18 -4.76 -9.51
CA ALA A 79 9.30 -5.05 -10.40
C ALA A 79 10.11 -3.77 -10.67
N LEU A 80 11.43 -3.91 -10.67
CA LEU A 80 12.37 -2.88 -11.08
C LEU A 80 12.66 -3.04 -12.57
N ASN A 81 12.87 -1.91 -13.24
CA ASN A 81 13.25 -1.89 -14.65
C ASN A 81 14.72 -2.31 -14.86
N ALA A 82 15.18 -2.29 -16.13
CA ALA A 82 16.56 -2.62 -16.49
C ALA A 82 17.64 -1.74 -15.81
N PHE A 83 17.26 -0.58 -15.28
CA PHE A 83 18.14 0.32 -14.54
C PHE A 83 18.04 0.14 -13.02
N ASN A 84 17.39 -0.93 -12.55
CA ASN A 84 17.08 -1.18 -11.14
C ASN A 84 16.26 -0.05 -10.48
N ARG A 85 15.36 0.58 -11.24
CA ARG A 85 14.47 1.65 -10.77
C ARG A 85 13.01 1.30 -10.95
N LEU A 86 12.15 1.82 -10.09
CA LEU A 86 10.72 1.82 -10.30
C LEU A 86 10.39 2.61 -11.57
N SER A 87 9.42 2.13 -12.34
CA SER A 87 8.83 2.97 -13.38
C SER A 87 8.06 4.13 -12.74
N SER A 88 7.81 5.21 -13.48
CA SER A 88 7.04 6.35 -12.94
C SER A 88 5.63 5.93 -12.49
N THR A 89 4.99 5.02 -13.24
CA THR A 89 3.66 4.48 -12.91
C THR A 89 3.70 3.67 -11.62
N ASP A 90 4.73 2.85 -11.47
CA ASP A 90 4.94 2.03 -10.28
C ASP A 90 5.28 2.88 -9.06
N LEU A 91 6.06 3.94 -9.23
CA LEU A 91 6.39 4.89 -8.17
C LEU A 91 5.14 5.58 -7.62
N VAL A 92 4.26 6.07 -8.50
CA VAL A 92 2.99 6.71 -8.11
C VAL A 92 2.08 5.70 -7.40
N THR A 93 1.98 4.49 -7.95
CA THR A 93 1.14 3.41 -7.38
C THR A 93 1.64 2.99 -6.00
N ALA A 94 2.95 2.76 -5.85
CA ALA A 94 3.57 2.43 -4.58
C ALA A 94 3.39 3.53 -3.53
N THR A 95 3.61 4.79 -3.92
CA THR A 95 3.42 5.95 -3.01
C THR A 95 1.96 6.02 -2.54
N SER A 96 1.00 5.85 -3.45
CA SER A 96 -0.44 5.83 -3.13
C SER A 96 -0.82 4.70 -2.18
N HIS A 97 -0.24 3.51 -2.37
CA HIS A 97 -0.45 2.38 -1.45
C HIS A 97 0.13 2.64 -0.06
N VAL A 98 1.33 3.22 0.02
CA VAL A 98 1.94 3.59 1.31
C VAL A 98 1.05 4.59 2.04
N GLN A 99 0.69 5.69 1.38
CA GLN A 99 -0.18 6.71 1.97
C GLN A 99 -1.50 6.12 2.44
N ARG A 100 -2.18 5.35 1.59
CA ARG A 100 -3.45 4.70 1.94
C ARG A 100 -3.30 3.73 3.13
N SER A 101 -2.16 3.04 3.24
CA SER A 101 -1.92 2.09 4.34
C SER A 101 -1.72 2.77 5.68
N ILE A 102 -1.29 4.03 5.64
CA ILE A 102 -1.10 4.87 6.80
C ILE A 102 -2.45 5.50 7.20
N GLU A 103 -3.14 6.14 6.25
CA GLU A 103 -4.42 6.83 6.51
C GLU A 103 -5.57 5.89 6.89
N ILE A 104 -5.74 4.78 6.18
CA ILE A 104 -6.92 3.90 6.32
C ILE A 104 -6.62 2.68 7.20
N GLY A 105 -5.37 2.24 7.22
CA GLY A 105 -4.96 1.03 7.92
C GLY A 105 -4.48 -0.08 7.01
N ALA A 106 -4.38 -1.29 7.57
CA ALA A 106 -3.76 -2.41 6.88
C ALA A 106 -4.45 -2.67 5.52
N ILE A 107 -3.67 -2.55 4.44
CA ILE A 107 -4.15 -2.87 3.10
C ILE A 107 -3.94 -4.36 2.91
N ALA A 108 -5.04 -5.11 2.76
CA ALA A 108 -4.94 -6.51 2.41
C ALA A 108 -4.10 -6.65 1.13
N PRO A 109 -3.10 -7.55 1.09
CA PRO A 109 -2.36 -7.79 -0.13
C PRO A 109 -3.36 -8.15 -1.24
N PRO A 110 -3.13 -7.71 -2.50
CA PRO A 110 -3.96 -8.13 -3.60
C PRO A 110 -4.04 -9.66 -3.57
N ALA A 111 -5.27 -10.20 -3.51
CA ALA A 111 -5.49 -11.63 -3.44
C ALA A 111 -4.67 -12.29 -4.56
N ALA A 112 -3.81 -13.24 -4.20
CA ALA A 112 -3.05 -14.00 -5.18
C ALA A 112 -4.02 -14.46 -6.28
N PRO A 113 -3.68 -14.32 -7.57
CA PRO A 113 -4.56 -14.73 -8.65
C PRO A 113 -4.97 -16.18 -8.39
N ARG A 114 -6.26 -16.39 -8.15
CA ARG A 114 -6.79 -17.74 -7.93
C ARG A 114 -6.31 -18.58 -9.12
N PRO A 115 -5.63 -19.72 -8.89
CA PRO A 115 -5.21 -20.56 -9.99
C PRO A 115 -6.46 -20.87 -10.81
N VAL A 116 -6.47 -20.43 -12.07
CA VAL A 116 -7.56 -20.70 -13.00
C VAL A 116 -7.67 -22.22 -13.04
N ALA A 117 -8.74 -22.77 -12.47
CA ALA A 117 -8.98 -24.19 -12.48
C ALA A 117 -8.95 -24.62 -13.95
N LYS A 118 -7.94 -25.42 -14.32
CA LYS A 118 -7.79 -25.95 -15.68
C LYS A 118 -9.13 -26.57 -16.05
N ALA A 119 -9.79 -25.99 -17.05
CA ALA A 119 -11.09 -26.47 -17.53
C ALA A 119 -10.98 -27.96 -17.81
N SER A 120 -11.66 -28.77 -17.00
CA SER A 120 -11.78 -30.21 -17.20
C SER A 120 -12.30 -30.45 -18.61
N LYS A 121 -11.46 -31.04 -19.46
CA LYS A 121 -11.81 -31.49 -20.80
C LYS A 121 -13.09 -32.32 -20.70
N LYS A 122 -14.21 -31.77 -21.21
CA LYS A 122 -15.42 -32.55 -21.47
C LYS A 122 -15.04 -33.72 -22.39
N PRO A 123 -15.32 -34.99 -22.03
CA PRO A 123 -15.20 -36.07 -22.99
C PRO A 123 -16.22 -35.87 -24.10
N SER A 124 -15.72 -35.82 -25.34
CA SER A 124 -16.52 -35.78 -26.55
C SER A 124 -17.42 -37.02 -26.62
N LEU A 125 -18.74 -36.81 -26.72
CA LEU A 125 -19.71 -37.84 -27.09
C LEU A 125 -19.29 -38.43 -28.45
N LYS A 126 -18.79 -39.66 -28.44
CA LYS A 126 -18.66 -40.47 -29.65
C LYS A 126 -20.06 -40.72 -30.20
N ARG A 127 -20.37 -40.07 -31.31
CA ARG A 127 -21.55 -40.31 -32.14
C ARG A 127 -21.45 -41.74 -32.67
N ALA A 128 -22.23 -42.66 -32.10
CA ALA A 128 -22.37 -44.00 -32.64
C ALA A 128 -23.16 -43.91 -33.96
N TYR A 129 -22.44 -44.11 -35.06
CA TYR A 129 -23.02 -44.33 -36.38
C TYR A 129 -23.29 -45.84 -36.47
N SER A 130 -24.55 -46.26 -36.33
CA SER A 130 -24.95 -47.63 -36.66
C SER A 130 -25.78 -47.58 -37.94
N ARG A 131 -25.17 -48.10 -39.01
CA ARG A 131 -25.86 -48.55 -40.22
C ARG A 131 -26.52 -49.88 -39.91
N SER A 132 -27.82 -50.02 -40.17
CA SER A 132 -28.51 -51.25 -40.57
C SER A 132 -29.93 -50.86 -40.97
#